data_AF-A0A7V7RI41-F1
#
_entry.id   AF-A0A7V7RI41-F1
#
_cell.length_a   1.000
_cell.length_b   1.000
_cell.length_c   1.000
_cell.angle_alpha   90.00
_cell.angle_beta   90.00
_cell.angle_gamma   90.00
#
_symmetry.space_group_name_H-M   'P 1'
#
loop_
_entity.id
_entity.type
_entity.pdbx_description
1 polymer ?
#
loop_
_entity_poly.entity_id
_entity_poly.type
_entity_poly.pdbx_seq_one_letter_code
_entity_poly.pdbx_strand_id
1 'polypeptide(L)'
;MITCPYCATSLRIMDAGPFKDHAECTFCQVLLGPDSEHGMYAQNGARMPHIKQKPMITIADAEKPLYELKKLHTIDLILCLKEARLKRADLYNLVRTFNVAVDGLKSDSSKDSEVQQYSQVADEQGKEYEYWTRKCWCIENLLIERLGYFPQKINDLLYSKFITNKERSINKAMKISRSRNEKNVK
;
A
#
# COMPACT_ATOMS: atom_id res chain seq x y z
N MET A 1 -2.87 -6.31 -31.73
CA MET A 1 -1.89 -5.21 -31.94
C MET A 1 -1.13 -4.98 -30.65
N ILE A 2 0.20 -4.95 -30.67
CA ILE A 2 0.97 -4.54 -29.50
C ILE A 2 0.97 -3.02 -29.37
N THR A 3 0.87 -2.54 -28.15
CA THR A 3 0.68 -1.12 -27.84
C THR A 3 1.43 -0.74 -26.58
N CYS A 4 1.88 0.51 -26.50
CA CYS A 4 2.45 1.05 -25.27
C CYS A 4 1.38 1.09 -24.15
N PRO A 5 1.63 0.56 -22.94
CA PRO A 5 0.64 0.56 -21.85
C PRO A 5 0.33 1.98 -21.32
N TYR A 6 1.23 2.93 -21.54
CA TYR A 6 1.11 4.31 -21.07
C TYR A 6 0.25 5.17 -22.00
N CYS A 7 0.50 5.12 -23.32
CA CYS A 7 -0.12 6.01 -24.31
C CYS A 7 -0.89 5.29 -25.44
N ALA A 8 -0.92 3.96 -25.44
CA ALA A 8 -1.54 3.11 -26.45
C ALA A 8 -1.03 3.28 -27.90
N THR A 9 0.09 3.96 -28.10
CA THR A 9 0.78 3.99 -29.40
C THR A 9 1.08 2.58 -29.87
N SER A 10 0.77 2.28 -31.14
CA SER A 10 1.08 1.00 -31.77
C SER A 10 2.59 0.79 -31.82
N LEU A 11 3.03 -0.39 -31.40
CA LEU A 11 4.45 -0.74 -31.33
C LEU A 11 4.80 -1.83 -32.35
N ARG A 12 6.10 -2.00 -32.60
CA ARG A 12 6.67 -3.15 -33.28
C ARG A 12 7.75 -3.74 -32.38
N ILE A 13 7.79 -5.06 -32.30
CA ILE A 13 8.90 -5.75 -31.62
C ILE A 13 10.13 -5.56 -32.50
N MET A 14 11.25 -5.19 -31.88
CA MET A 14 12.49 -4.95 -32.58
C MET A 14 13.38 -6.20 -32.51
N ASP A 15 13.99 -6.55 -33.65
CA ASP A 15 14.87 -7.72 -33.76
C ASP A 15 16.30 -7.43 -33.28
N ALA A 16 16.69 -6.15 -33.24
CA ALA A 16 18.00 -5.68 -32.81
C ALA A 16 17.84 -4.57 -31.77
N GLY A 17 18.65 -4.61 -30.72
CA GLY A 17 18.63 -3.63 -29.64
C GLY A 17 19.13 -4.20 -28.30
N PRO A 18 18.91 -3.48 -27.19
CA PRO A 18 19.54 -3.79 -25.90
C PRO A 18 19.04 -5.08 -25.24
N PHE A 19 17.82 -5.54 -25.58
CA PHE A 19 17.21 -6.74 -25.00
C PHE A 19 16.55 -7.61 -26.08
N LYS A 20 16.18 -8.85 -25.74
CA LYS A 20 15.30 -9.66 -26.59
C LYS A 20 13.85 -9.26 -26.34
N ASP A 21 12.99 -9.36 -27.36
CA ASP A 21 11.55 -9.12 -27.25
C ASP A 21 11.19 -7.74 -26.68
N HIS A 22 11.81 -6.69 -27.23
CA HIS A 22 11.59 -5.31 -26.79
C HIS A 22 10.90 -4.45 -27.86
N ALA A 23 10.35 -3.33 -27.43
CA ALA A 23 9.76 -2.33 -28.29
C ALA A 23 10.05 -0.92 -27.75
N GLU A 24 10.34 0.01 -28.65
CA GLU A 24 10.51 1.42 -28.30
C GLU A 24 9.22 2.20 -28.57
N CYS A 25 8.77 2.98 -27.59
CA CYS A 25 7.64 3.88 -27.76
C CYS A 25 8.12 5.31 -28.02
N THR A 26 7.96 5.79 -29.25
CA THR A 26 8.38 7.14 -29.65
C THR A 26 7.64 8.27 -28.93
N PHE A 27 6.38 8.04 -28.52
CA PHE A 27 5.60 9.05 -27.79
C PHE A 27 6.03 9.16 -26.33
N CYS A 28 6.21 8.03 -25.66
CA CYS A 28 6.61 8.01 -24.24
C CYS A 28 8.13 8.10 -24.05
N GLN A 29 8.91 7.90 -25.13
CA GLN A 29 10.37 7.84 -25.10
C GLN A 29 10.90 6.80 -24.11
N VAL A 30 10.22 5.64 -24.07
CA VAL A 30 10.57 4.52 -23.19
C VAL A 30 10.79 3.25 -23.99
N LEU A 31 11.70 2.44 -23.46
CA LEU A 31 11.90 1.06 -23.88
C LEU A 31 10.97 0.15 -23.08
N LEU A 32 10.32 -0.80 -23.74
CA LEU A 32 9.41 -1.77 -23.11
C LEU A 32 9.88 -3.18 -23.44
N GLY A 33 9.80 -4.09 -22.48
CA GLY A 33 10.27 -5.47 -22.64
C GLY A 33 10.46 -6.17 -21.29
N PRO A 34 10.82 -7.47 -21.31
CA PRO A 34 10.92 -8.28 -20.09
C PRO A 34 11.93 -7.72 -19.09
N ASP A 35 13.03 -7.17 -19.61
CA ASP A 35 14.14 -6.62 -18.84
C ASP A 35 14.07 -5.09 -18.70
N SER A 36 12.98 -4.46 -19.15
CA SER A 36 12.81 -3.01 -19.04
C SER A 36 12.33 -2.60 -17.64
N GLU A 37 12.90 -1.51 -17.12
CA GLU A 37 12.41 -0.83 -15.91
C GLU A 37 10.98 -0.26 -16.04
N HIS A 38 10.52 -0.03 -17.29
CA HIS A 38 9.16 0.43 -17.59
C HIS A 38 8.18 -0.72 -17.87
N GLY A 39 8.65 -1.97 -17.76
CA GLY A 39 7.85 -3.16 -17.91
C GLY A 39 7.50 -3.52 -19.35
N MET A 40 6.53 -4.44 -19.48
CA MET A 40 6.13 -5.02 -20.76
C MET A 40 5.22 -4.10 -21.59
N TYR A 41 5.32 -4.22 -22.92
CA TYR A 41 4.28 -3.72 -23.82
C TYR A 41 2.94 -4.43 -23.58
N ALA A 42 1.84 -3.76 -23.89
CA ALA A 42 0.48 -4.26 -23.72
C ALA A 42 -0.15 -4.64 -25.07
N GLN A 43 -1.38 -5.17 -25.03
CA GLN A 43 -2.15 -5.50 -26.22
C GLN A 43 -3.39 -4.60 -26.34
N ASN A 44 -3.67 -4.12 -27.55
CA ASN A 44 -4.90 -3.44 -27.92
C ASN A 44 -5.30 -2.28 -26.96
N GLY A 45 -4.32 -1.48 -26.53
CA GLY A 45 -4.55 -0.32 -25.65
C GLY A 45 -4.86 -0.68 -24.20
N ALA A 46 -4.62 -1.93 -23.79
CA ALA A 46 -4.72 -2.35 -22.40
C ALA A 46 -3.74 -1.55 -21.50
N ARG A 47 -4.14 -1.38 -20.24
CA ARG A 47 -3.31 -0.72 -19.22
C ARG A 47 -2.21 -1.64 -18.72
N MET A 48 -1.19 -1.03 -18.12
CA MET A 48 -0.12 -1.78 -17.46
C MET A 48 -0.70 -2.67 -16.35
N PRO A 49 -0.29 -3.95 -16.27
CA PRO A 49 -0.62 -4.77 -15.11
C PRO A 49 0.06 -4.18 -13.85
N HIS A 50 -0.70 -4.02 -12.77
CA HIS A 50 -0.15 -3.52 -11.50
C HIS A 50 0.78 -4.54 -10.83
N ILE A 51 1.67 -4.04 -9.97
CA ILE A 51 2.40 -4.85 -8.97
C ILE A 51 1.40 -5.78 -8.28
N LYS A 52 1.75 -7.06 -8.17
CA LYS A 52 0.90 -8.08 -7.54
C LYS A 52 0.56 -7.65 -6.12
N GLN A 53 -0.73 -7.49 -5.88
CA GLN A 53 -1.29 -7.28 -4.57
C GLN A 53 -1.25 -8.59 -3.78
N LYS A 54 -1.02 -8.54 -2.47
CA LYS A 54 -1.17 -9.71 -1.62
C LYS A 54 -2.66 -10.07 -1.49
N PRO A 55 -3.02 -11.37 -1.41
CA PRO A 55 -4.42 -11.77 -1.23
C PRO A 55 -4.97 -11.35 0.13
N MET A 56 -4.10 -11.29 1.14
CA MET A 56 -4.42 -10.87 2.50
C MET A 56 -3.21 -10.18 3.11
N ILE A 57 -3.48 -9.16 3.93
CA ILE A 57 -2.49 -8.44 4.72
C ILE A 57 -2.68 -8.83 6.19
N THR A 58 -1.55 -9.04 6.87
CA THR A 58 -1.50 -9.40 8.28
C THR A 58 -0.65 -8.39 9.06
N ILE A 59 -0.72 -8.43 10.39
CA ILE A 59 0.14 -7.61 11.25
C ILE A 59 1.64 -7.84 10.97
N ALA A 60 2.03 -9.09 10.67
CA ALA A 60 3.40 -9.44 10.31
C ALA A 60 3.89 -8.72 9.04
N ASP A 61 2.98 -8.37 8.12
CA ASP A 61 3.33 -7.56 6.96
C ASP A 61 3.64 -6.10 7.31
N ALA A 62 3.02 -5.56 8.37
CA ALA A 62 3.30 -4.22 8.86
C ALA A 62 4.60 -4.16 9.69
N GLU A 63 5.02 -5.28 10.28
CA GLU A 63 6.29 -5.40 11.02
C GLU A 63 7.52 -5.38 10.13
N LYS A 64 7.34 -5.67 8.84
CA LYS A 64 8.42 -5.69 7.86
C LYS A 64 9.26 -4.41 7.85
N PRO A 65 10.57 -4.52 7.58
CA PRO A 65 11.44 -3.36 7.50
C PRO A 65 11.08 -2.46 6.31
N LEU A 66 11.54 -1.21 6.36
CA LEU A 66 11.22 -0.17 5.37
C LEU A 66 11.43 -0.63 3.92
N TYR A 67 12.54 -1.33 3.64
CA TYR A 67 12.88 -1.77 2.29
C TYR A 67 11.90 -2.82 1.72
N GLU A 68 11.20 -3.57 2.57
CA GLU A 68 10.14 -4.50 2.14
C GLU A 68 8.81 -3.78 2.00
N LEU A 69 8.48 -2.88 2.94
CA LEU A 69 7.28 -2.04 2.85
C LEU A 69 7.28 -1.21 1.55
N LYS A 70 8.45 -0.72 1.12
CA LYS A 70 8.62 -0.01 -0.17
C LYS A 70 8.30 -0.87 -1.39
N LYS A 71 8.29 -2.20 -1.29
CA LYS A 71 7.96 -3.12 -2.39
C LYS A 71 6.47 -3.47 -2.45
N LEU A 72 5.72 -3.22 -1.38
CA LEU A 72 4.29 -3.53 -1.33
C LEU A 72 3.49 -2.68 -2.31
N HIS A 73 2.37 -3.21 -2.81
CA HIS A 73 1.39 -2.42 -3.55
C HIS A 73 0.82 -1.31 -2.65
N THR A 74 0.44 -0.15 -3.20
CA THR A 74 -0.04 0.98 -2.37
C THR A 74 -1.30 0.64 -1.58
N ILE A 75 -2.20 -0.17 -2.13
CA ILE A 75 -3.37 -0.67 -1.39
C ILE A 75 -2.93 -1.56 -0.21
N ASP A 76 -1.93 -2.42 -0.39
CA ASP A 76 -1.41 -3.28 0.67
C ASP A 76 -0.78 -2.45 1.79
N LEU A 77 -0.08 -1.38 1.44
CA LEU A 77 0.50 -0.44 2.39
C LEU A 77 -0.58 0.31 3.21
N ILE A 78 -1.71 0.67 2.58
CA ILE A 78 -2.89 1.22 3.28
C ILE A 78 -3.44 0.18 4.27
N LEU A 79 -3.53 -1.09 3.88
CA LEU A 79 -3.98 -2.15 4.79
C LEU A 79 -2.99 -2.37 5.94
N CYS A 80 -1.68 -2.36 5.69
CA CYS A 80 -0.67 -2.42 6.76
C CYS A 80 -0.84 -1.27 7.76
N LEU A 81 -1.18 -0.06 7.28
CA LEU A 81 -1.48 1.08 8.16
C LEU A 81 -2.72 0.83 9.03
N LYS A 82 -3.76 0.17 8.48
CA LYS A 82 -4.95 -0.23 9.25
C LYS A 82 -4.55 -1.15 10.40
N GLU A 83 -3.82 -2.23 10.11
CA GLU A 83 -3.37 -3.20 11.11
C GLU A 83 -2.48 -2.58 12.18
N ALA A 84 -1.50 -1.76 11.76
CA ALA A 84 -0.60 -1.06 12.70
C ALA A 84 -1.35 -0.10 13.63
N ARG A 85 -2.35 0.62 13.12
CA ARG A 85 -3.17 1.53 13.93
C ARG A 85 -4.07 0.79 14.91
N LEU A 86 -4.64 -0.34 14.51
CA LEU A 86 -5.42 -1.20 15.41
C LEU A 86 -4.54 -1.68 16.56
N LYS A 87 -3.38 -2.28 16.25
CA LYS A 87 -2.44 -2.76 17.27
C LYS A 87 -1.96 -1.65 18.21
N ARG A 88 -1.66 -0.46 17.68
CA ARG A 88 -1.30 0.71 18.49
C ARG A 88 -2.44 1.16 19.41
N ALA A 89 -3.68 1.15 18.94
CA ALA A 89 -4.84 1.53 19.74
C ALA A 89 -5.10 0.53 20.89
N ASP A 90 -4.96 -0.77 20.61
CA ASP A 90 -5.10 -1.82 21.61
C ASP A 90 -4.05 -1.66 22.73
N LEU A 91 -2.79 -1.44 22.35
CA LEU A 91 -1.69 -1.23 23.30
C LEU A 91 -1.86 0.04 24.13
N TYR A 92 -2.33 1.14 23.53
CA TYR A 92 -2.65 2.36 24.28
C TYR A 92 -3.69 2.10 25.39
N ASN A 93 -4.74 1.34 25.07
CA ASN A 93 -5.78 1.00 26.03
C ASN A 93 -5.23 0.10 27.16
N LEU A 94 -4.35 -0.83 26.83
CA LEU A 94 -3.68 -1.70 27.82
C LEU A 94 -2.79 -0.88 28.77
N VAL A 95 -1.88 -0.06 28.23
CA VAL A 95 -0.99 0.82 29.01
C VAL A 95 -1.81 1.71 29.95
N ARG A 96 -2.89 2.31 29.44
CA ARG A 96 -3.79 3.13 30.25
C ARG A 96 -4.42 2.35 31.40
N THR A 97 -4.91 1.14 31.13
CA THR A 97 -5.53 0.27 32.15
C THR A 97 -4.53 -0.09 33.26
N PHE A 98 -3.31 -0.48 32.90
CA PHE A 98 -2.28 -0.83 33.87
C PHE A 98 -1.82 0.36 34.72
N ASN A 99 -1.67 1.54 34.11
CA ASN A 99 -1.32 2.74 34.87
C ASN A 99 -2.38 3.10 35.91
N VAL A 100 -3.68 2.98 35.56
CA VAL A 100 -4.78 3.21 36.52
C VAL A 100 -4.75 2.18 37.65
N ALA A 101 -4.47 0.91 37.35
CA ALA A 101 -4.34 -0.13 38.38
C ALA A 101 -3.16 0.16 39.33
N VAL A 102 -2.00 0.52 38.78
CA VAL A 102 -0.81 0.92 39.57
C VAL A 102 -1.14 2.10 40.48
N ASP A 103 -1.78 3.14 39.95
CA ASP A 103 -2.13 4.33 40.75
C ASP A 103 -3.14 4.03 41.85
N GLY A 104 -4.08 3.11 41.62
CA GLY A 104 -5.03 2.66 42.64
C GLY A 104 -4.41 1.78 43.73
N LEU A 105 -3.30 1.11 43.45
CA LEU A 105 -2.61 0.21 44.39
C LEU A 105 -1.54 0.94 45.22
N LYS A 106 -0.98 2.05 44.72
CA LYS A 106 0.06 2.85 45.40
C LYS A 106 -0.31 3.37 46.79
N SER A 107 -1.60 3.45 47.13
CA SER A 107 -2.05 3.89 48.46
C SER A 107 -1.97 2.81 49.54
N ASP A 108 -1.71 1.55 49.17
CA ASP A 108 -1.68 0.40 50.09
C ASP A 108 -0.29 -0.25 50.09
N SER A 109 0.50 0.03 51.13
CA SER A 109 1.87 -0.49 51.28
C SER A 109 1.94 -2.00 51.44
N SER A 110 0.81 -2.70 51.65
CA SER A 110 0.77 -4.16 51.66
C SER A 110 0.83 -4.78 50.26
N LYS A 111 0.73 -3.96 49.19
CA LYS A 111 0.62 -4.39 47.79
C LYS A 111 1.82 -4.03 46.92
N ASP A 112 2.97 -3.73 47.52
CA ASP A 112 4.18 -3.33 46.80
C ASP A 112 4.62 -4.35 45.72
N SER A 113 4.41 -5.66 45.93
CA SER A 113 4.73 -6.68 44.94
C SER A 113 3.80 -6.64 43.72
N GLU A 114 2.50 -6.40 43.93
CA GLU A 114 1.51 -6.25 42.85
C GLU A 114 1.79 -4.97 42.05
N VAL A 115 2.12 -3.86 42.73
CA VAL A 115 2.53 -2.60 42.09
C VAL A 115 3.74 -2.82 41.18
N GLN A 116 4.77 -3.55 41.65
CA GLN A 116 5.95 -3.85 40.83
C GLN A 116 5.59 -4.70 39.60
N GLN A 117 4.77 -5.73 39.74
CA GLN A 117 4.34 -6.57 38.62
C GLN A 117 3.57 -5.75 37.58
N TYR A 118 2.57 -4.98 38.00
CA TYR A 118 1.79 -4.15 37.07
C TYR A 118 2.65 -3.06 36.42
N SER A 119 3.64 -2.51 37.12
CA SER A 119 4.57 -1.53 36.56
C SER A 119 5.49 -2.14 35.50
N GLN A 120 5.95 -3.38 35.68
CA GLN A 120 6.76 -4.07 34.66
C GLN A 120 5.95 -4.33 33.40
N VAL A 121 4.72 -4.82 33.55
CA VAL A 121 3.82 -5.04 32.41
C VAL A 121 3.51 -3.71 31.70
N ALA A 122 3.26 -2.63 32.44
CA ALA A 122 3.03 -1.31 31.84
C ALA A 122 4.24 -0.83 31.02
N ASP A 123 5.47 -1.06 31.48
CA ASP A 123 6.70 -0.68 30.76
C ASP A 123 6.89 -1.49 29.47
N GLU A 124 6.67 -2.82 29.52
CA GLU A 124 6.72 -3.69 28.34
C GLU A 124 5.69 -3.27 27.29
N GLN A 125 4.44 -3.05 27.70
CA GLN A 125 3.38 -2.59 26.82
C GLN A 125 3.66 -1.18 26.28
N GLY A 126 4.33 -0.32 27.07
CA GLY A 126 4.79 1.00 26.65
C GLY A 126 5.81 0.92 25.50
N LYS A 127 6.77 0.00 25.58
CA LYS A 127 7.75 -0.26 24.50
C LYS A 127 7.07 -0.76 23.22
N GLU A 128 6.11 -1.67 23.34
CA GLU A 128 5.34 -2.12 22.18
C GLU A 128 4.52 -0.98 21.57
N TYR A 129 3.88 -0.16 22.40
CA TYR A 129 3.13 1.01 21.94
C TYR A 129 4.02 2.00 21.17
N GLU A 130 5.22 2.27 21.68
CA GLU A 130 6.20 3.12 21.01
C GLU A 130 6.61 2.54 19.64
N TYR A 131 6.90 1.24 19.60
CA TYR A 131 7.25 0.54 18.36
C TYR A 131 6.14 0.69 17.31
N TRP A 132 4.89 0.44 17.68
CA TRP A 132 3.75 0.56 16.75
C TRP A 132 3.44 2.00 16.35
N THR A 133 3.74 2.96 17.22
CA THR A 133 3.68 4.40 16.89
C THR A 133 4.70 4.75 15.81
N ARG A 134 5.96 4.33 15.97
CA ARG A 134 7.01 4.51 14.96
C ARG A 134 6.67 3.79 13.65
N LYS A 135 6.07 2.59 13.72
CA LYS A 135 5.62 1.85 12.53
C LYS A 135 4.49 2.56 11.78
N CYS A 136 3.48 3.07 12.48
CA CYS A 136 2.43 3.89 11.86
C CYS A 136 3.05 5.07 11.11
N TRP A 137 3.95 5.81 11.76
CA TRP A 137 4.64 6.95 11.17
C TRP A 137 5.44 6.57 9.91
N CYS A 138 6.19 5.47 9.97
CA CYS A 138 6.94 4.94 8.84
C CYS A 138 6.03 4.66 7.63
N ILE A 139 4.89 3.99 7.86
CA ILE A 139 3.95 3.64 6.80
C ILE A 139 3.24 4.88 6.25
N GLU A 140 2.88 5.84 7.11
CA GLU A 140 2.28 7.12 6.70
C GLU A 140 3.18 7.91 5.75
N ASN A 141 4.48 7.97 6.04
CA ASN A 141 5.44 8.64 5.15
C ASN A 141 5.58 7.95 3.80
N LEU A 142 5.56 6.61 3.75
CA LEU A 142 5.55 5.88 2.49
C LEU A 142 4.27 6.13 1.67
N LEU A 143 3.13 6.33 2.33
CA LEU A 143 1.88 6.69 1.65
C LEU A 143 1.93 8.13 1.15
N ILE A 144 2.49 9.07 1.91
CA ILE A 144 2.73 10.44 1.46
C ILE A 144 3.65 10.44 0.22
N GLU A 145 4.74 9.67 0.23
CA GLU A 145 5.66 9.52 -0.92
C GLU A 145 4.93 9.08 -2.20
N ARG A 146 3.90 8.23 -2.07
CA ARG A 146 3.19 7.61 -3.21
C ARG A 146 1.91 8.31 -3.64
N LEU A 147 1.18 8.90 -2.71
CA LEU A 147 -0.16 9.46 -2.91
C LEU A 147 -0.22 10.97 -2.66
N GLY A 148 0.79 11.55 -2.03
CA GLY A 148 0.78 12.92 -1.51
C GLY A 148 0.01 13.08 -0.19
N TYR A 149 -0.61 12.02 0.33
CA TYR A 149 -1.32 12.00 1.60
C TYR A 149 -1.44 10.58 2.15
N PHE A 150 -1.83 10.44 3.42
CA PHE A 150 -2.27 9.16 3.98
C PHE A 150 -3.76 9.22 4.38
N PRO A 151 -4.55 8.14 4.21
CA PRO A 151 -5.93 8.13 4.67
C PRO A 151 -6.02 8.18 6.20
N GLN A 152 -6.76 9.13 6.76
CA GLN A 152 -6.99 9.22 8.21
C GLN A 152 -7.86 8.07 8.73
N LYS A 153 -8.88 7.69 7.98
CA LYS A 153 -9.79 6.57 8.30
C LYS A 153 -9.67 5.51 7.21
N ILE A 154 -9.46 4.26 7.62
CA ILE A 154 -9.33 3.11 6.72
C ILE A 154 -10.42 2.11 7.10
N ASN A 155 -11.58 2.26 6.48
CA ASN A 155 -12.73 1.38 6.66
C ASN A 155 -12.94 0.48 5.43
N ASP A 156 -13.81 -0.51 5.58
CA ASP A 156 -14.04 -1.51 4.52
C ASP A 156 -14.71 -0.88 3.29
N LEU A 157 -15.44 0.22 3.47
CA LEU A 157 -15.98 1.02 2.37
C LEU A 157 -14.86 1.64 1.52
N LEU A 158 -13.86 2.25 2.15
CA LEU A 158 -12.69 2.81 1.46
C LEU A 158 -11.94 1.71 0.71
N TYR A 159 -11.71 0.57 1.37
CA TYR A 159 -11.04 -0.57 0.74
C TYR A 159 -11.81 -1.10 -0.48
N SER A 160 -13.11 -1.33 -0.34
CA SER A 160 -13.98 -1.78 -1.44
C SER A 160 -13.97 -0.80 -2.61
N LYS A 161 -13.94 0.51 -2.32
CA LYS A 161 -13.81 1.56 -3.34
C LYS A 161 -12.47 1.48 -4.08
N PHE A 162 -11.36 1.22 -3.39
CA PHE A 162 -10.06 1.02 -4.03
C PHE A 162 -10.05 -0.20 -4.96
N ILE A 163 -10.59 -1.34 -4.51
CA ILE A 163 -10.66 -2.56 -5.32
C ILE A 163 -11.54 -2.34 -6.56
N THR A 164 -12.74 -1.77 -6.38
CA THR A 164 -13.65 -1.47 -7.49
C THR A 164 -13.03 -0.52 -8.50
N ASN A 165 -12.38 0.55 -8.03
CA ASN A 165 -11.75 1.53 -8.91
C ASN A 165 -10.55 0.94 -9.65
N LYS A 166 -9.77 0.07 -8.99
CA LYS A 166 -8.67 -0.68 -9.61
C LYS A 166 -9.19 -1.55 -10.75
N GLU A 167 -10.20 -2.37 -10.51
CA GLU A 167 -10.80 -3.24 -11.53
C GLU A 167 -11.33 -2.44 -12.72
N ARG A 168 -12.06 -1.35 -12.45
CA ARG A 168 -12.54 -0.43 -13.50
C ARG A 168 -11.39 0.19 -14.30
N SER A 169 -10.30 0.55 -13.63
CA SER A 169 -9.15 1.18 -14.28
C SER A 169 -8.38 0.21 -15.17
N ILE A 170 -8.17 -1.02 -14.71
CA ILE A 170 -7.49 -2.09 -15.48
C ILE A 170 -8.30 -2.43 -16.74
N ASN A 171 -9.61 -2.59 -16.59
CA ASN A 171 -10.49 -2.96 -17.70
C ASN A 171 -10.76 -1.82 -18.69
N LYS A 172 -10.33 -0.59 -18.37
CA LYS A 172 -10.49 0.57 -19.25
C LYS A 172 -9.35 0.68 -20.25
N ALA A 173 -9.52 0.01 -21.38
CA ALA A 173 -8.65 0.18 -22.55
C ALA A 173 -8.67 1.62 -23.08
N MET A 174 -7.53 2.12 -23.55
CA MET A 174 -7.46 3.41 -24.21
C MET A 174 -8.16 3.34 -25.58
N LYS A 175 -9.01 4.33 -25.87
CA LYS A 175 -9.66 4.51 -27.17
C LYS A 175 -9.25 5.86 -27.73
N ILE A 176 -8.55 5.86 -28.85
CA ILE A 176 -8.14 7.08 -29.57
C ILE A 176 -9.08 7.20 -30.78
N SER A 177 -9.85 8.28 -30.84
CA SER A 177 -10.64 8.63 -32.03
C SER A 177 -10.18 9.98 -32.55
N ARG A 178 -9.84 10.04 -33.84
CA ARG A 178 -9.39 11.26 -34.53
C ARG A 178 -10.51 11.95 -35.32
N SER A 179 -11.67 11.30 -35.45
CA SER A 179 -12.86 11.84 -36.10
C SER A 179 -14.05 11.80 -35.14
N ARG A 180 -15.09 12.58 -35.44
CA ARG A 180 -16.31 12.57 -34.64
C ARG A 180 -16.90 11.15 -34.70
N ASN A 181 -17.00 10.48 -33.55
CA ASN A 181 -17.76 9.24 -33.48
C ASN A 181 -19.21 9.58 -33.83
N GLU A 182 -19.67 9.21 -35.01
CA GLU A 182 -21.08 9.17 -35.38
C GLU A 182 -21.76 8.11 -34.50
N LYS A 183 -22.04 8.45 -33.25
CA LYS A 183 -22.84 7.60 -32.38
C LYS A 183 -24.30 7.78 -32.78
N ASN A 184 -24.81 6.78 -33.49
CA ASN A 184 -26.19 6.28 -33.47
C ASN A 184 -27.26 7.35 -33.20
N VAL A 185 -27.74 7.97 -34.29
CA VAL A 185 -29.13 8.44 -34.34
C VAL A 185 -30.00 7.18 -34.37
N LYS A 186 -30.63 6.86 -33.24
CA LYS A 186 -31.85 6.04 -33.18
C LYS A 186 -32.87 6.82 -32.38
#